data_AF-A0A2U8W341-F1
#
_entry.id   AF-A0A2U8W341-F1
#
_cell.length_a   1.000
_cell.length_b   1.000
_cell.length_c   1.000
_cell.angle_alpha   90.00
_cell.angle_beta   90.00
_cell.angle_gamma   90.00
#
_symmetry.space_group_name_H-M   'P 1'
#
loop_
_entity.id
_entity.type
_entity.pdbx_description
1 polymer ?
#
loop_
_entity_poly.entity_id
_entity_poly.type
_entity_poly.pdbx_seq_one_letter_code
_entity_poly.pdbx_strand_id
1 'polypeptide(L)'
;MSEWQPIETAPLDDTWILLSGGTVDWAEFAFGITCPPVVVACRRSEEWIVSLADSGYMLTRYREPTHWMPLPATPFSNDAPTPISEETLTAPDQSRPYMKPRYVRRGH
;
A
#
# COMPACT_ATOMS: atom_id res chain seq x y z
N MET A 1 -5.67 16.58 15.81
CA MET A 1 -5.85 16.32 14.36
C MET A 1 -4.46 16.34 13.75
N SER A 2 -4.12 15.41 12.87
CA SER A 2 -2.84 15.50 12.14
C SER A 2 -2.96 16.58 11.06
N GLU A 3 -1.99 17.49 11.03
CA GLU A 3 -1.85 18.51 9.99
C GLU A 3 -0.84 18.07 8.94
N TRP A 4 -0.91 18.67 7.75
CA TRP A 4 0.09 18.48 6.69
C TRP A 4 1.44 19.07 7.11
N GLN A 5 2.50 18.32 6.85
CA GLN A 5 3.88 18.67 7.18
C GLN A 5 4.75 18.70 5.91
N PRO A 6 5.84 19.49 5.90
CA PRO A 6 6.81 19.47 4.82
C PRO A 6 7.40 18.06 4.61
N ILE A 7 7.64 17.67 3.36
CA ILE A 7 8.14 16.33 3.02
C ILE A 7 9.49 15.99 3.67
N GLU A 8 10.31 16.99 3.97
CA GLU A 8 11.62 16.83 4.59
C GLU A 8 11.54 16.26 6.02
N THR A 9 10.37 16.38 6.67
CA THR A 9 10.13 15.84 8.02
C THR A 9 9.48 14.46 8.00
N ALA A 10 9.26 13.87 6.83
CA ALA A 10 8.55 12.61 6.71
C ALA A 10 9.35 11.44 7.31
N PRO A 11 8.66 10.43 7.87
CA PRO A 11 9.31 9.23 8.37
C PRO A 11 10.10 8.50 7.28
N LEU A 12 11.26 7.94 7.66
CA LEU A 12 12.17 7.19 6.79
C LEU A 12 12.18 5.68 7.10
N ASP A 13 11.32 5.25 8.01
CA ASP A 13 11.31 3.95 8.68
C ASP A 13 10.19 3.03 8.17
N ASP A 14 9.90 3.07 6.87
CA ASP A 14 8.81 2.33 6.22
C ASP A 14 7.38 2.64 6.76
N THR A 15 7.22 3.67 7.61
CA THR A 15 5.90 4.07 8.13
C THR A 15 4.97 4.50 6.99
N TRP A 16 3.74 3.98 7.01
CA TRP A 16 2.69 4.37 6.08
C TRP A 16 2.10 5.74 6.41
N ILE A 17 2.05 6.62 5.42
CA ILE A 17 1.63 8.02 5.52
C ILE A 17 0.75 8.39 4.32
N LEU A 18 0.10 9.55 4.41
CA LEU A 18 -0.49 10.23 3.25
C LEU A 18 0.54 11.15 2.62
N LEU A 19 0.63 11.16 1.28
CA LEU A 19 1.45 12.09 0.49
C LEU A 19 0.58 12.97 -0.40
N SER A 20 1.07 14.18 -0.67
CA SER A 20 0.42 15.14 -1.57
C SER A 20 1.43 15.97 -2.37
N GLY A 21 0.95 16.56 -3.46
CA GLY A 21 1.66 17.53 -4.30
C GLY A 21 2.75 16.96 -5.19
N GLY A 22 2.85 15.63 -5.29
CA GLY A 22 3.74 14.96 -6.23
C GLY A 22 2.98 14.38 -7.42
N THR A 23 3.69 13.56 -8.18
CA THR A 23 3.16 12.87 -9.36
C THR A 23 3.43 11.38 -9.29
N VAL A 24 2.66 10.63 -10.04
CA VAL A 24 2.79 9.19 -10.12
C VAL A 24 2.75 8.80 -11.60
N ASP A 25 3.66 7.92 -11.97
CA ASP A 25 3.75 7.47 -13.35
C ASP A 25 2.79 6.30 -13.55
N TRP A 26 1.56 6.61 -13.96
CA TRP A 26 0.53 5.61 -14.29
C TRP A 26 0.69 5.05 -15.71
N ALA A 27 1.84 5.21 -16.39
CA ALA A 27 2.00 4.93 -17.81
C ALA A 27 1.54 3.53 -18.26
N GLU A 28 1.46 2.53 -17.37
CA GLU A 28 0.95 1.20 -17.70
C GLU A 28 -0.56 0.97 -17.40
N PHE A 29 -1.23 1.87 -16.68
CA PHE A 29 -2.60 1.69 -16.17
C PHE A 29 -3.55 2.86 -16.46
N ALA A 30 -3.12 3.83 -17.26
CA ALA A 30 -3.87 5.06 -17.51
C ALA A 30 -5.14 4.82 -18.35
N PHE A 31 -6.19 4.31 -17.71
CA PHE A 31 -7.60 4.51 -18.10
C PHE A 31 -8.02 5.98 -17.85
N GLY A 32 -7.20 6.95 -18.28
CA GLY A 32 -7.48 8.38 -18.11
C GLY A 32 -7.49 8.88 -16.65
N ILE A 33 -6.88 8.14 -15.71
CA ILE A 33 -6.83 8.53 -14.30
C ILE A 33 -5.77 9.63 -14.12
N THR A 34 -6.23 10.83 -13.78
CA THR A 34 -5.37 11.93 -13.32
C THR A 34 -4.70 11.56 -12.00
N CYS A 35 -3.49 12.05 -11.77
CA CYS A 35 -2.78 11.83 -10.51
C CYS A 35 -3.70 12.17 -9.32
N PRO A 36 -3.98 11.20 -8.42
CA PRO A 36 -4.81 11.48 -7.26
C PRO A 36 -4.18 12.59 -6.41
N PRO A 37 -5.00 13.49 -5.83
CA PRO A 37 -4.49 14.62 -5.04
C PRO A 37 -3.80 14.18 -3.74
N VAL A 38 -4.13 12.98 -3.24
CA VAL A 38 -3.54 12.38 -2.05
C VAL A 38 -3.39 10.87 -2.27
N VAL A 39 -2.28 10.29 -1.82
CA VAL A 39 -2.01 8.84 -1.89
C VAL A 39 -1.50 8.29 -0.56
N VAL A 40 -1.73 7.00 -0.31
CA VAL A 40 -1.12 6.26 0.79
C VAL A 40 0.22 5.67 0.33
N ALA A 41 1.31 6.00 1.02
CA ALA A 41 2.65 5.58 0.64
C ALA A 41 3.55 5.32 1.87
N CYS A 42 4.68 4.67 1.64
CA CYS A 42 5.79 4.60 2.58
C CYS A 42 7.11 4.89 1.84
N ARG A 43 8.16 5.24 2.59
CA ARG A 43 9.51 5.42 2.02
C ARG A 43 10.29 4.11 2.12
N ARG A 44 10.81 3.61 1.00
CA ARG A 44 11.69 2.44 0.93
C ARG A 44 12.88 2.70 0.03
N SER A 45 14.08 2.48 0.55
CA SER A 45 15.33 2.66 -0.22
C SER A 45 15.37 3.99 -0.98
N GLU A 46 15.03 5.08 -0.28
CA GLU A 46 14.93 6.46 -0.81
C GLU A 46 13.77 6.74 -1.77
N GLU A 47 13.01 5.72 -2.19
CA GLU A 47 11.86 5.88 -3.07
C GLU A 47 10.54 5.95 -2.28
N TRP A 48 9.58 6.74 -2.78
CA TRP A 48 8.22 6.74 -2.26
C TRP A 48 7.39 5.69 -2.99
N ILE A 49 6.85 4.75 -2.24
CA ILE A 49 6.13 3.61 -2.78
C ILE A 49 4.65 3.72 -2.42
N VAL A 50 3.80 3.81 -3.43
CA VAL A 50 2.34 3.89 -3.26
C VAL A 50 1.74 2.50 -3.19
N SER A 51 0.80 2.30 -2.25
CA SER A 51 -0.06 1.12 -2.26
C SER A 51 -1.31 1.40 -3.09
N LEU A 52 -1.54 0.56 -4.10
CA LEU A 52 -2.88 0.41 -4.69
C LEU A 52 -3.65 -0.60 -3.85
N ALA A 53 -4.27 -0.12 -2.77
CA ALA A 53 -4.97 -0.95 -1.79
C ALA A 53 -6.03 -1.87 -2.42
N ASP A 54 -6.68 -1.43 -3.50
CA ASP A 54 -7.74 -2.18 -4.18
C ASP A 54 -7.24 -3.10 -5.32
N SER A 55 -5.99 -2.96 -5.76
CA SER A 55 -5.49 -3.66 -6.97
C SER A 55 -4.60 -4.87 -6.69
N GLY A 56 -4.39 -5.24 -5.42
CA GLY A 56 -3.69 -6.48 -5.05
C GLY A 56 -2.17 -6.46 -5.23
N TYR A 57 -1.51 -5.34 -4.92
CA TYR A 57 -0.06 -5.07 -5.04
C TYR A 57 0.44 -4.79 -6.46
N MET A 58 0.42 -3.51 -6.83
CA MET A 58 1.48 -2.96 -7.67
C MET A 58 2.10 -1.76 -6.95
N LEU A 59 3.39 -1.91 -6.62
CA LEU A 59 4.22 -0.85 -6.07
C LEU A 59 4.59 0.07 -7.23
N THR A 60 4.02 1.27 -7.25
CA THR A 60 4.44 2.30 -8.20
C THR A 60 5.13 3.44 -7.46
N ARG A 61 6.07 4.10 -8.15
CA ARG A 61 6.88 5.17 -7.59
C ARG A 61 6.11 6.48 -7.60
N TYR A 62 6.02 7.12 -6.44
CA TYR A 62 5.58 8.50 -6.31
C TYR A 62 6.79 9.43 -6.41
N ARG A 63 6.70 10.47 -7.21
CA ARG A 63 7.79 11.41 -7.46
C ARG A 63 7.46 12.78 -6.91
N GLU A 64 8.47 13.41 -6.33
CA GLU A 64 8.44 14.81 -5.88
C GLU A 64 7.23 15.18 -4.98
N PRO A 65 6.87 14.37 -3.96
CA PRO A 65 5.90 14.82 -2.96
C PRO A 65 6.42 16.08 -2.26
N THR A 66 5.51 16.99 -1.92
CA THR A 66 5.84 18.23 -1.20
C THR A 66 5.36 18.21 0.24
N HIS A 67 4.33 17.41 0.53
CA HIS A 67 3.71 17.35 1.85
C HIS A 67 3.37 15.92 2.25
N TRP A 68 3.33 15.67 3.55
CA TRP A 68 2.86 14.42 4.13
C TRP A 68 1.98 14.64 5.36
N MET A 69 1.23 13.62 5.76
CA MET A 69 0.62 13.55 7.08
C MET A 69 0.49 12.10 7.57
N PRO A 70 0.47 11.85 8.89
CA PRO A 70 0.16 10.53 9.44
C PRO A 70 -1.20 10.03 8.96
N LEU A 71 -1.34 8.71 8.83
CA LEU A 71 -2.65 8.12 8.59
C LEU A 71 -3.61 8.47 9.74
N PRO A 72 -4.87 8.79 9.44
CA PRO A 72 -5.87 8.99 10.49
C PRO A 72 -6.06 7.69 11.28
N ALA A 73 -6.36 7.81 12.57
CA ALA A 73 -6.74 6.67 13.39
C ALA A 73 -7.97 5.97 12.80
N THR A 74 -8.00 4.64 12.88
CA THR A 74 -9.19 3.90 12.48
C THR A 74 -10.36 4.25 13.43
N PRO A 75 -11.60 4.27 12.94
CA PRO A 75 -12.76 4.73 13.70
C PRO A 75 -13.07 3.93 14.98
N PHE A 76 -12.37 2.83 15.26
CA PHE A 76 -12.57 1.98 16.43
C PHE A 76 -11.30 1.69 17.23
N SER A 77 -10.19 2.41 17.00
CA SER A 77 -8.92 2.16 17.71
C SER A 77 -8.94 2.66 19.16
N ASN A 78 -9.73 2.00 20.01
CA ASN A 78 -9.55 2.00 21.47
C ASN A 78 -8.80 0.74 21.95
N ASP A 79 -8.40 -0.14 21.03
CA ASP A 79 -7.64 -1.33 21.37
C ASP A 79 -6.17 -0.94 21.57
N ALA A 80 -5.75 -0.97 22.84
CA ALA A 80 -4.35 -1.15 23.19
C ALA A 80 -3.76 -2.29 22.35
N PRO A 81 -2.47 -2.26 21.99
CA PRO A 81 -1.87 -3.33 21.20
C PRO A 81 -2.09 -4.66 21.91
N THR A 82 -3.00 -5.48 21.40
CA THR A 82 -3.18 -6.84 21.87
C THR A 82 -1.86 -7.53 21.59
N PRO A 83 -1.14 -8.03 22.61
CA PRO A 83 0.07 -8.78 22.36
C PRO A 83 -0.30 -9.94 21.44
N ILE A 84 0.26 -9.92 20.23
CA ILE A 84 0.20 -11.05 19.32
C ILE A 84 0.88 -12.17 20.10
N SER A 85 0.08 -13.07 20.65
CA SER A 85 0.60 -14.29 21.24
C SER A 85 1.27 -15.03 20.08
N GLU A 86 2.54 -15.40 20.24
CA GLU A 86 3.22 -16.35 19.34
C GLU A 86 2.48 -17.70 19.41
N GLU A 87 1.29 -17.79 18.84
CA GLU A 87 0.79 -19.07 18.37
C GLU A 87 1.62 -19.41 17.15
N THR A 88 2.52 -20.36 17.38
CA THR A 88 3.35 -21.02 16.40
C THR A 88 2.54 -21.28 15.13
N LEU A 89 2.76 -20.47 14.09
CA LEU A 89 2.32 -20.76 12.73
C LEU A 89 2.96 -22.08 12.34
N THR A 90 2.24 -23.18 12.57
CA THR A 90 2.61 -24.46 12.00
C THR A 90 2.25 -24.36 10.53
N ALA A 91 3.27 -24.15 9.70
CA ALA A 91 3.12 -24.10 8.26
C ALA A 91 2.35 -25.34 7.78
N PRO A 92 1.25 -25.20 7.02
CA PRO A 92 0.62 -26.36 6.42
C PRO A 92 1.58 -26.98 5.41
N ASP A 93 1.82 -28.28 5.58
CA ASP A 93 2.67 -29.14 4.76
C ASP A 93 2.45 -28.90 3.25
N GLN A 94 3.50 -28.45 2.55
CA GLN A 94 3.52 -28.16 1.11
C GLN A 94 3.59 -29.44 0.24
N SER A 95 2.80 -30.47 0.55
CA SER A 95 2.85 -31.75 -0.17
C SER A 95 1.77 -31.92 -1.25
N ARG A 96 1.03 -30.86 -1.62
CA ARG A 96 0.08 -30.91 -2.74
C ARG A 96 0.60 -30.16 -3.96
N PRO A 97 0.92 -30.84 -5.09
CA PRO A 97 1.28 -30.15 -6.32
C PRO A 97 0.10 -29.31 -6.80
N TYR A 98 0.38 -28.04 -7.12
CA TYR A 98 -0.60 -27.11 -7.70
C TYR A 98 -1.24 -27.72 -8.95
N MET A 99 -2.55 -28.00 -8.89
CA MET A 99 -3.33 -28.38 -10.06
C MET A 99 -3.82 -27.12 -10.77
N LYS A 100 -3.32 -26.90 -11.99
CA LYS A 100 -3.81 -25.84 -12.89
C LYS A 100 -5.33 -25.99 -13.09
N PRO A 101 -6.12 -24.91 -12.94
CA PRO A 101 -7.55 -24.95 -13.27
C PRO A 101 -7.74 -25.29 -14.76
N ARG A 102 -8.61 -26.26 -15.06
CA ARG A 102 -8.97 -26.59 -16.44
C ARG A 102 -9.86 -25.47 -16.99
N TYR A 103 -9.42 -24.84 -18.08
CA TYR A 103 -10.24 -23.92 -18.86
C TYR A 103 -11.51 -24.63 -19.34
N VAL A 104 -12.67 -24.16 -18.88
CA VAL A 104 -13.96 -24.54 -19.45
C VAL A 104 -14.15 -23.70 -20.70
N ARG A 105 -14.03 -24.30 -21.89
CA ARG A 105 -14.51 -23.68 -23.14
C ARG A 105 -16.02 -23.47 -23.00
N ARG A 106 -16.48 -22.22 -22.89
CA ARG A 106 -17.88 -21.90 -23.21
C ARG A 106 -18.03 -22.03 -24.72
N GLY A 107 -18.85 -22.99 -25.15
CA GLY A 107 -19.19 -23.21 -26.54
C GLY A 107 -20.43 -22.43 -26.98
N HIS A 108 -20.38 -22.08 -28.26
CA HIS A 108 -21.41 -21.64 -29.20
C HIS A 108 -22.02 -20.24 -29.04
#